data_AF-A0A847ATY2-F1
#
_entry.id   AF-A0A847ATY2-F1
#
_cell.length_a   1.000
_cell.length_b   1.000
_cell.length_c   1.000
_cell.angle_alpha   90.00
_cell.angle_beta   90.00
_cell.angle_gamma   90.00
#
_symmetry.space_group_name_H-M   'P 1'
#
loop_
_entity.id
_entity.type
_entity.pdbx_description
1 polymer ?
#
loop_
_entity_poly.entity_id
_entity_poly.type
_entity_poly.pdbx_seq_one_letter_code
_entity_poly.pdbx_strand_id
1 'polypeptide(L)'
;MNLNSIINLINDQIKLKAHESWDNSGLQIGSKMVYINKIMLTLDLDLEAAEYAVNEKVDLIITHHPFFFSSIKKIDTDTYDGKIIKMLIQNNINLYSMHTSYDMAEKGVNYDLARKLNIGNYDILHPINIDNSGYGGIGEITPRNIVDFT
;
A
#
# COMPACT_ATOMS: atom_id res chain seq x y z
N MET A 1 -7.19 -15.63 -9.39
CA MET A 1 -7.00 -16.08 -7.98
C MET A 1 -7.93 -15.27 -7.09
N ASN A 2 -8.43 -15.77 -5.94
CA ASN A 2 -9.23 -14.90 -5.08
C ASN A 2 -8.37 -13.87 -4.32
N LEU A 3 -8.96 -12.75 -3.91
CA LEU A 3 -8.24 -11.67 -3.25
C LEU A 3 -7.56 -12.12 -1.94
N ASN A 4 -8.19 -12.99 -1.15
CA ASN A 4 -7.58 -13.52 0.06
C ASN A 4 -6.27 -14.27 -0.21
N SER A 5 -6.23 -15.09 -1.25
CA SER A 5 -5.03 -15.80 -1.69
C SER A 5 -3.94 -14.84 -2.20
N ILE A 6 -4.33 -13.74 -2.86
CA ILE A 6 -3.37 -12.69 -3.26
C ILE A 6 -2.76 -12.02 -2.03
N ILE A 7 -3.59 -11.64 -1.04
CA ILE A 7 -3.12 -11.02 0.22
C ILE A 7 -2.16 -11.97 0.95
N ASN A 8 -2.48 -13.26 1.02
CA ASN A 8 -1.59 -14.25 1.64
C ASN A 8 -0.26 -14.36 0.90
N LEU A 9 -0.27 -14.39 -0.44
CA LEU A 9 0.95 -14.39 -1.23
C LEU A 9 1.81 -13.15 -1.01
N ILE A 10 1.18 -11.97 -0.98
CA ILE A 10 1.85 -10.72 -0.66
C ILE A 10 2.52 -10.86 0.71
N ASN A 11 1.75 -11.23 1.74
CA ASN A 11 2.27 -11.38 3.10
C ASN A 11 3.40 -12.41 3.20
N ASP A 12 3.33 -13.52 2.47
CA ASP A 12 4.38 -14.54 2.46
C ASP A 12 5.69 -14.01 1.87
N GLN A 13 5.61 -13.14 0.85
CA GLN A 13 6.76 -12.56 0.17
C GLN A 13 7.38 -11.40 0.93
N ILE A 14 6.56 -10.44 1.36
CA ILE A 14 7.04 -9.17 1.94
C ILE A 14 7.03 -9.13 3.46
N LYS A 15 6.28 -10.04 4.11
CA LYS A 15 6.08 -10.10 5.56
C LYS A 15 5.51 -8.78 6.09
N LEU A 16 4.27 -8.48 5.67
CA LEU A 16 3.55 -7.30 6.15
C LEU A 16 3.49 -7.31 7.68
N LYS A 17 3.61 -6.12 8.26
CA LYS A 17 3.46 -5.93 9.70
C LYS A 17 2.06 -5.46 10.04
N ALA A 18 1.73 -5.50 11.33
CA ALA A 18 0.55 -4.81 11.82
C ALA A 18 0.67 -3.32 11.48
N HIS A 19 -0.40 -2.73 10.94
CA HIS A 19 -0.45 -1.30 10.73
C HIS A 19 -0.63 -0.58 12.06
N GLU A 20 -0.32 0.70 12.07
CA GLU A 20 -0.46 1.55 13.26
C GLU A 20 -1.92 1.81 13.63
N SER A 21 -2.15 2.18 14.88
CA SER A 21 -3.51 2.35 15.42
C SER A 21 -4.35 3.43 14.70
N TRP A 22 -3.68 4.40 14.06
CA TRP A 22 -4.31 5.47 13.29
C TRP A 22 -4.40 5.14 11.79
N ASP A 23 -3.67 4.13 11.32
CA ASP A 23 -3.64 3.73 9.92
C ASP A 23 -4.84 2.85 9.59
N ASN A 24 -5.30 2.91 8.33
CA ASN A 24 -6.43 2.12 7.84
C ASN A 24 -6.01 1.19 6.69
N SER A 25 -4.87 0.53 6.82
CA SER A 25 -4.41 -0.49 5.86
C SER A 25 -5.38 -1.68 5.79
N GLY A 26 -5.48 -2.30 4.61
CA GLY A 26 -6.28 -3.49 4.38
C GLY A 26 -7.35 -3.30 3.29
N LEU A 27 -8.38 -4.14 3.31
CA LEU A 27 -9.48 -4.06 2.34
C LEU A 27 -10.32 -2.81 2.60
N GLN A 28 -10.34 -1.89 1.64
CA GLN A 28 -11.11 -0.65 1.71
C GLN A 28 -12.51 -0.84 1.09
N ILE A 29 -12.57 -1.37 -0.13
CA ILE A 29 -13.81 -1.59 -0.88
C ILE A 29 -13.78 -2.98 -1.50
N GLY A 30 -14.87 -3.73 -1.37
CA GLY A 30 -15.05 -5.03 -2.03
C GLY A 30 -15.08 -6.22 -1.08
N SER A 31 -14.61 -7.38 -1.54
CA SER A 31 -14.66 -8.63 -0.76
C SER A 31 -13.41 -9.49 -0.98
N LYS A 32 -12.91 -10.11 0.10
CA LYS A 32 -11.75 -11.02 0.02
C LYS A 32 -12.01 -12.30 -0.80
N MET A 33 -13.27 -12.62 -1.09
CA MET A 33 -13.67 -13.85 -1.77
C MET A 33 -13.80 -13.70 -3.29
N VAL A 34 -13.71 -12.48 -3.82
CA VAL A 34 -13.82 -12.22 -5.25
C VAL A 34 -12.62 -12.78 -6.01
N TYR A 35 -12.84 -13.24 -7.24
CA TYR A 35 -11.77 -13.63 -8.15
C TYR A 35 -11.21 -12.40 -8.86
N ILE A 36 -9.87 -12.30 -8.86
CA ILE A 36 -9.10 -11.22 -9.46
C ILE A 36 -8.31 -11.76 -10.65
N ASN A 37 -8.39 -11.07 -11.78
CA ASN A 37 -7.66 -11.35 -13.02
C ASN A 37 -6.71 -10.20 -13.41
N LYS A 38 -7.10 -8.94 -13.17
CA LYS A 38 -6.29 -7.75 -13.43
C LYS A 38 -6.13 -6.91 -12.17
N ILE A 39 -4.87 -6.64 -11.80
CA ILE A 39 -4.49 -5.81 -10.66
C ILE A 39 -3.84 -4.53 -11.18
N MET A 40 -4.24 -3.38 -10.63
CA MET A 40 -3.56 -2.10 -10.79
C MET A 40 -2.85 -1.74 -9.50
N LEU A 41 -1.61 -1.25 -9.59
CA LEU A 41 -0.87 -0.67 -8.48
C LEU A 41 -0.82 0.84 -8.67
N THR A 42 -1.07 1.60 -7.61
CA THR A 42 -0.90 3.06 -7.61
C THR A 42 -0.48 3.54 -6.22
N LEU A 43 0.09 4.73 -6.12
CA LEU A 43 0.41 5.32 -4.81
C LEU A 43 -0.88 5.78 -4.11
N ASP A 44 -1.63 6.62 -4.81
CA ASP A 44 -2.88 7.23 -4.40
C ASP A 44 -4.02 6.84 -5.33
N LEU A 45 -5.24 6.84 -4.79
CA LEU A 45 -6.46 6.69 -5.58
C LEU A 45 -7.15 8.04 -5.74
N ASP A 46 -6.91 8.69 -6.86
CA ASP A 46 -7.63 9.87 -7.31
C ASP A 46 -8.63 9.53 -8.42
N LEU A 47 -9.31 10.55 -8.96
CA LEU A 47 -10.31 10.36 -9.99
C LEU A 47 -9.70 9.80 -11.29
N GLU A 48 -8.50 10.25 -11.67
CA GLU A 48 -7.82 9.80 -12.90
C GLU A 48 -7.42 8.31 -12.79
N ALA A 49 -6.85 7.90 -11.65
CA ALA A 49 -6.52 6.51 -11.38
C ALA A 49 -7.78 5.63 -11.39
N ALA A 50 -8.87 6.13 -10.82
CA ALA A 50 -10.13 5.39 -10.78
C ALA A 50 -10.76 5.27 -12.19
N GLU A 51 -10.73 6.33 -13.01
CA GLU A 51 -11.19 6.31 -14.41
C GLU A 51 -10.34 5.36 -15.25
N TYR A 52 -9.01 5.40 -15.08
CA TYR A 52 -8.09 4.47 -15.72
C TYR A 52 -8.44 3.01 -15.36
N ALA A 53 -8.67 2.71 -14.09
CA ALA A 53 -9.03 1.37 -13.63
C ALA A 53 -10.33 0.85 -14.28
N VAL A 54 -11.33 1.73 -14.46
CA VAL A 54 -12.57 1.38 -15.17
C VAL A 54 -12.31 1.10 -16.64
N ASN A 55 -11.60 2.00 -17.33
CA ASN A 55 -11.29 1.86 -18.76
C ASN A 55 -10.50 0.57 -19.04
N GLU A 56 -9.57 0.25 -18.15
CA GLU A 56 -8.75 -0.95 -18.22
C GLU A 56 -9.44 -2.22 -17.68
N LYS A 57 -10.65 -2.13 -17.14
CA LYS A 57 -11.39 -3.26 -16.55
C LYS A 57 -10.56 -3.98 -15.49
N VAL A 58 -9.99 -3.19 -14.58
CA VAL A 58 -9.23 -3.69 -13.41
C VAL A 58 -10.19 -4.32 -12.42
N ASP A 59 -9.83 -5.46 -11.83
CA ASP A 59 -10.65 -6.11 -10.79
C ASP A 59 -10.22 -5.67 -9.37
N LEU A 60 -8.95 -5.31 -9.19
CA LEU A 60 -8.36 -4.90 -7.92
C LEU A 60 -7.37 -3.74 -8.12
N ILE A 61 -7.57 -2.68 -7.36
CA ILE A 61 -6.58 -1.62 -7.14
C ILE A 61 -5.87 -1.90 -5.81
N ILE A 62 -4.54 -1.84 -5.83
CA ILE A 62 -3.72 -1.83 -4.61
C ILE A 62 -3.07 -0.46 -4.49
N THR A 63 -3.32 0.22 -3.36
CA THR A 63 -2.72 1.53 -3.04
C THR A 63 -1.69 1.41 -1.92
N HIS A 64 -0.76 2.37 -1.87
CA HIS A 64 0.02 2.58 -0.64
C HIS A 64 -0.85 3.29 0.39
N HIS A 65 -1.36 4.49 0.07
CA HIS A 65 -2.17 5.26 0.99
C HIS A 65 -3.60 4.73 1.08
N PRO A 66 -4.19 4.57 2.29
CA PRO A 66 -5.59 4.19 2.43
C PRO A 66 -6.49 5.28 1.86
N PHE A 67 -7.43 4.90 1.00
CA PHE A 67 -8.42 5.85 0.47
C PHE A 67 -9.33 6.38 1.59
N PHE A 68 -9.70 5.53 2.55
CA PHE A 68 -10.41 5.96 3.75
C PHE A 68 -9.43 6.29 4.86
N PHE A 69 -8.82 7.48 4.80
CA PHE A 69 -7.90 7.93 5.85
C PHE A 69 -8.60 8.21 7.19
N SER A 70 -9.90 8.50 7.18
CA SER A 70 -10.73 8.65 8.37
C SER A 70 -12.10 7.99 8.17
N SER A 71 -12.79 7.70 9.28
CA SER A 71 -14.12 7.08 9.21
C SER A 71 -15.12 7.96 8.46
N ILE A 72 -15.72 7.40 7.42
CA ILE A 72 -16.82 8.05 6.68
C ILE A 72 -18.14 7.87 7.41
N LYS A 73 -18.96 8.92 7.47
CA LYS A 73 -20.29 8.90 8.12
C LYS A 73 -21.45 8.68 7.15
N LYS A 74 -21.24 9.00 5.88
CA LYS A 74 -22.20 8.81 4.77
C LYS A 74 -21.45 8.67 3.46
N ILE A 75 -22.09 8.08 2.44
CA ILE A 75 -21.60 8.05 1.07
C ILE A 75 -22.49 8.98 0.24
N ASP A 76 -21.94 10.13 -0.12
CA ASP A 76 -22.62 11.17 -0.90
C ASP A 76 -22.00 11.18 -2.30
N THR A 77 -22.67 10.57 -3.28
CA THR A 77 -22.06 10.29 -4.59
C THR A 77 -21.81 11.53 -5.45
N ASP A 78 -22.21 12.71 -4.98
CA ASP A 78 -21.94 13.99 -5.63
C ASP A 78 -20.65 14.64 -5.12
N THR A 79 -20.10 14.17 -3.99
CA THR A 79 -18.79 14.56 -3.47
C THR A 79 -17.65 13.90 -4.24
N TYR A 80 -16.43 14.45 -4.12
CA TYR A 80 -15.25 13.91 -4.80
C TYR A 80 -15.01 12.43 -4.47
N ASP A 81 -14.88 12.10 -3.19
CA ASP A 81 -14.69 10.70 -2.74
C ASP A 81 -15.89 9.83 -3.12
N GLY A 82 -17.11 10.35 -2.98
CA GLY A 82 -18.34 9.65 -3.32
C GLY A 82 -18.43 9.25 -4.80
N LYS A 83 -17.92 10.08 -5.71
CA LYS A 83 -17.82 9.75 -7.15
C LYS A 83 -16.87 8.58 -7.39
N ILE A 84 -15.70 8.58 -6.75
CA ILE A 84 -14.73 7.48 -6.84
C ILE A 84 -15.33 6.19 -6.27
N ILE A 85 -15.93 6.25 -5.07
CA ILE A 85 -16.60 5.10 -4.43
C ILE A 85 -17.68 4.52 -5.35
N LYS A 86 -18.55 5.39 -5.89
CA LYS A 86 -19.60 4.98 -6.83
C LYS A 86 -19.01 4.29 -8.05
N MET A 87 -17.96 4.85 -8.63
CA MET A 87 -17.32 4.31 -9.82
C MET A 87 -16.71 2.93 -9.58
N LEU A 88 -15.98 2.74 -8.47
CA LEU A 88 -15.41 1.43 -8.13
C LEU A 88 -16.50 0.38 -7.87
N ILE A 89 -17.52 0.72 -7.07
CA ILE A 89 -18.62 -0.21 -6.75
C ILE A 89 -19.40 -0.61 -8.00
N GLN A 90 -19.76 0.34 -8.86
CA GLN A 90 -20.56 0.07 -10.07
C GLN A 90 -19.80 -0.78 -11.10
N ASN A 91 -18.48 -0.74 -11.09
CA ASN A 91 -17.63 -1.51 -12.00
C ASN A 91 -17.03 -2.77 -11.35
N ASN A 92 -17.47 -3.14 -10.14
CA ASN A 92 -16.96 -4.30 -9.37
C ASN A 92 -15.44 -4.26 -9.12
N ILE A 93 -14.88 -3.07 -8.96
CA ILE A 93 -13.45 -2.87 -8.70
C ILE A 93 -13.22 -2.86 -7.19
N ASN A 94 -12.31 -3.72 -6.74
CA ASN A 94 -11.94 -3.85 -5.33
C ASN A 94 -10.76 -2.92 -5.03
N LEU A 95 -10.63 -2.49 -3.77
CA LEU A 95 -9.55 -1.62 -3.31
C LEU A 95 -8.92 -2.18 -2.04
N TYR A 96 -7.61 -2.36 -2.07
CA TYR A 96 -6.79 -2.82 -0.94
C TYR A 96 -5.61 -1.88 -0.72
N SER A 97 -5.30 -1.53 0.52
CA SER A 97 -4.24 -0.57 0.84
C SER A 97 -3.19 -1.18 1.75
N MET A 98 -1.92 -0.87 1.51
CA MET A 98 -0.79 -1.27 2.36
C MET A 98 0.11 -0.06 2.62
N HIS A 99 -0.13 0.59 3.75
CA HIS A 99 0.54 1.82 4.15
C HIS A 99 1.66 1.52 5.14
N THR A 100 1.49 1.86 6.42
CA THR A 100 2.49 1.61 7.47
C THR A 100 2.84 0.11 7.59
N SER A 101 1.87 -0.76 7.31
CA SER A 101 2.08 -2.22 7.24
C SER A 101 3.12 -2.64 6.20
N TYR A 102 3.24 -1.90 5.09
CA TYR A 102 4.23 -2.12 4.03
C TYR A 102 5.53 -1.36 4.30
N ASP A 103 5.46 -0.16 4.90
CA ASP A 103 6.67 0.57 5.30
C ASP A 103 7.51 -0.19 6.31
N MET A 104 6.85 -0.86 7.26
CA MET A 104 7.47 -1.65 8.32
C MET A 104 7.75 -3.10 7.92
N ALA A 105 7.33 -3.52 6.71
CA ALA A 105 7.51 -4.90 6.25
C ALA A 105 8.99 -5.26 6.08
N GLU A 106 9.34 -6.54 6.29
CA GLU A 106 10.74 -7.00 6.21
C GLU A 106 11.34 -6.78 4.82
N LYS A 107 10.53 -6.92 3.77
CA LYS A 107 10.88 -6.56 2.39
C LYS A 107 9.95 -5.46 1.88
N GLY A 108 9.81 -4.44 2.72
CA GLY A 108 8.96 -3.28 2.53
C GLY A 108 9.60 -2.13 1.75
N VAL A 109 8.95 -0.97 1.79
CA VAL A 109 9.41 0.26 1.14
C VAL A 109 10.82 0.66 1.59
N ASN A 110 11.07 0.66 2.91
CA ASN A 110 12.35 1.04 3.49
C ASN A 110 13.49 0.06 3.13
N TYR A 111 13.19 -1.25 3.11
CA TYR A 111 14.13 -2.28 2.69
C TYR A 111 14.54 -2.11 1.22
N ASP A 112 13.56 -1.90 0.32
CA ASP A 112 13.83 -1.73 -1.11
C ASP A 112 14.59 -0.43 -1.38
N LEU A 113 14.30 0.65 -0.65
CA LEU A 113 15.05 1.90 -0.73
C LEU A 113 16.51 1.70 -0.30
N ALA A 114 16.73 1.04 0.84
CA ALA A 114 18.07 0.75 1.35
C ALA A 114 18.89 -0.10 0.37
N ARG A 115 18.26 -1.11 -0.25
CA ARG A 115 18.89 -1.90 -1.32
C ARG A 115 19.28 -1.05 -2.52
N LYS A 116 18.40 -0.18 -3.01
CA LYS A 116 18.69 0.69 -4.16
C LYS A 116 19.84 1.65 -3.88
N LEU A 117 19.95 2.12 -2.65
CA LEU A 117 21.02 3.01 -2.19
C LEU A 117 22.30 2.27 -1.78
N ASN A 118 22.35 0.94 -1.89
CA ASN A 118 23.46 0.10 -1.44
C ASN A 118 23.86 0.33 0.03
N ILE A 119 22.85 0.51 0.90
CA ILE A 119 23.07 0.63 2.34
C ILE A 119 23.47 -0.75 2.89
N GLY A 120 24.69 -0.84 3.42
CA GLY A 120 25.18 -1.99 4.19
C GLY A 120 24.79 -1.88 5.66
N ASN A 121 24.88 -3.00 6.40
CA ASN A 121 24.52 -3.07 7.82
C ASN A 121 23.16 -2.41 8.13
N TYR A 122 22.17 -2.65 7.25
CA TYR A 122 20.84 -2.07 7.35
C TYR A 122 20.13 -2.52 8.63
N ASP A 123 19.58 -1.56 9.35
CA ASP A 123 18.72 -1.75 10.51
C ASP A 123 17.55 -0.77 10.47
N ILE A 124 16.52 -1.01 11.29
CA ILE A 124 15.36 -0.14 11.42
C ILE A 124 15.76 1.13 12.18
N LEU A 125 15.45 2.30 11.61
CA LEU A 125 15.81 3.60 12.21
C LEU A 125 15.02 3.87 13.51
N HIS A 126 13.72 3.60 13.51
CA HIS A 126 12.85 3.86 14.64
C HIS A 126 11.92 2.66 14.93
N PRO A 127 12.41 1.65 15.69
CA PRO A 127 11.61 0.50 16.11
C PRO A 127 10.45 0.93 17.00
N ILE A 128 9.24 0.44 16.71
CA ILE A 128 8.02 0.75 17.49
C ILE A 128 7.28 -0.51 17.95
N ASN A 129 7.56 -1.66 17.35
CA ASN A 129 6.92 -2.93 17.66
C ASN A 129 7.85 -3.87 18.45
N ILE A 130 7.25 -4.86 19.12
CA ILE A 130 7.96 -5.88 19.92
C ILE A 130 8.89 -6.74 19.04
N ASP A 131 8.54 -6.94 17.77
CA ASP A 131 9.37 -7.67 16.80
C ASP A 131 10.45 -6.80 16.15
N ASN A 132 10.74 -5.63 16.73
CA ASN A 132 11.65 -4.59 16.24
C ASN A 132 11.27 -3.95 14.90
N SER A 133 10.10 -4.26 14.33
CA SER A 133 9.62 -3.52 13.16
C SER A 133 9.28 -2.07 13.52
N GLY A 134 9.43 -1.18 12.54
CA GLY A 134 9.21 0.25 12.73
C GLY A 134 9.60 1.06 11.52
N TYR A 135 9.77 2.37 11.72
CA TYR A 135 9.89 3.32 10.63
C TYR A 135 11.32 3.56 10.19
N GLY A 136 11.48 3.76 8.88
CA GLY A 136 12.73 4.16 8.27
C GLY A 136 13.80 3.09 8.31
N GLY A 137 14.91 3.39 7.66
CA GLY A 137 16.09 2.54 7.61
C GLY A 137 17.34 3.34 7.88
N ILE A 138 18.29 2.73 8.58
CA ILE A 138 19.61 3.27 8.83
C ILE A 138 20.66 2.22 8.49
N GLY A 139 21.84 2.67 8.09
CA GLY A 139 22.98 1.80 7.87
C GLY A 139 24.17 2.58 7.33
N GLU A 140 25.10 1.85 6.75
CA GLU A 140 26.38 2.37 6.30
C GLU A 140 26.44 2.42 4.77
N ILE A 141 27.11 3.44 4.25
CA ILE A 141 27.45 3.54 2.82
C ILE A 141 28.96 3.73 2.70
N THR A 142 29.53 3.39 1.54
CA THR A 142 30.92 3.76 1.25
C THR A 142 31.06 5.29 1.27
N PRO A 143 32.01 5.85 2.04
CA PRO A 143 32.23 7.29 2.07
C PRO A 143 32.37 7.87 0.66
N ARG A 144 31.59 8.91 0.38
CA ARG A 144 31.60 9.64 -0.89
C ARG A 144 31.19 11.08 -0.66
N ASN A 145 31.41 11.93 -1.66
CA ASN A 145 30.91 13.29 -1.60
C ASN A 145 29.36 13.27 -1.60
N ILE A 146 28.74 14.09 -0.77
CA ILE A 146 27.28 14.18 -0.67
C ILE A 146 26.64 14.60 -2.00
N VAL A 147 27.36 15.37 -2.83
CA VAL A 147 26.88 15.77 -4.16
C VAL A 147 26.81 14.61 -5.15
N ASP A 148 27.53 13.52 -4.87
CA ASP A 148 27.57 12.29 -5.68
C ASP A 148 26.62 11.21 -5.12
N PHE A 149 25.80 11.55 -4.11
CA PHE A 149 24.84 10.65 -3.49
C PHE A 149 23.47 10.77 -4.17
N THR A 150 23.34 10.21 -5.37
CA THR A 150 22.07 10.04 -6.11
C THR A 150 22.15 8.84 -7.05
#